data_AF-A0A7V9IE87-F1
#
_entry.id   AF-A0A7V9IE87-F1
#
_cell.length_a   1.000
_cell.length_b   1.000
_cell.length_c   1.000
_cell.angle_alpha   90.00
_cell.angle_beta   90.00
_cell.angle_gamma   90.00
#
_symmetry.space_group_name_H-M   'P 1'
#
loop_
_entity.id
_entity.type
_entity.pdbx_description
1 polymer ?
#
loop_
_entity_poly.entity_id
_entity_poly.type
_entity_poly.pdbx_seq_one_letter_code
_entity_poly.pdbx_strand_id
1 'polypeptide(L)' 'MERDNLMHGARTALNTNEEIRAWAEQYLKEKTRAEQPESSDEEFEKYWKYHKPEIMHAGAAEAMQAFKQRDREN' A
#
# COMPACT_ATOMS: atom_id res chain seq x y z
N MET A 1 14.38 -5.36 15.17
CA MET A 1 15.20 -6.29 14.35
C MET A 1 14.36 -7.10 13.37
N GLU A 2 13.47 -8.02 13.78
CA GLU A 2 12.73 -8.86 12.82
C GLU A 2 11.67 -8.09 11.99
N ARG A 3 10.95 -7.16 12.64
CA ARG A 3 9.99 -6.26 11.97
C ARG A 3 10.67 -5.28 10.99
N ASP A 4 11.86 -4.79 11.33
CA ASP A 4 12.64 -3.88 10.47
C ASP A 4 13.10 -4.58 9.19
N ASN A 5 13.54 -5.84 9.29
CA ASN A 5 13.97 -6.63 8.14
C ASN A 5 12.78 -6.93 7.19
N LEU A 6 11.59 -7.19 7.75
CA LEU A 6 10.38 -7.40 6.96
C LEU A 6 9.97 -6.14 6.20
N MET A 7 9.98 -4.98 6.86
CA MET A 7 9.64 -3.70 6.22
C MET A 7 10.67 -3.30 5.18
N HIS A 8 11.97 -3.47 5.45
CA HIS A 8 13.01 -3.18 4.48
C HIS A 8 12.88 -4.07 3.23
N GLY A 9 12.63 -5.37 3.40
CA GLY A 9 12.40 -6.30 2.29
C GLY A 9 11.17 -5.97 1.46
N ALA A 10 10.06 -5.62 2.11
CA ALA A 10 8.83 -5.21 1.41
C ALA A 10 9.03 -3.94 0.58
N ARG A 11 9.72 -2.93 1.14
CA ARG A 11 10.02 -1.69 0.42
C ARG A 11 10.97 -1.91 -0.75
N THR A 12 11.97 -2.77 -0.60
CA THR A 12 12.86 -3.15 -1.70
C THR A 12 12.09 -3.82 -2.83
N ALA A 13 11.21 -4.78 -2.52
CA ALA A 13 10.37 -5.43 -3.53
C ALA A 13 9.49 -4.43 -4.31
N LEU A 14 8.85 -3.47 -3.61
CA LEU A 14 8.04 -2.41 -4.23
C LEU A 14 8.87 -1.37 -4.99
N ASN A 15 10.18 -1.29 -4.78
CA ASN A 15 11.06 -0.42 -5.55
C ASN A 15 11.66 -1.14 -6.76
N THR A 16 11.72 -2.48 -6.76
CA THR A 16 12.31 -3.29 -7.84
C THR A 16 11.27 -3.74 -8.88
N ASN A 17 10.01 -3.91 -8.50
CA ASN A 17 8.95 -4.35 -9.41
C ASN A 17 7.81 -3.32 -9.47
N GLU A 18 7.68 -2.65 -10.62
CA GLU A 18 6.68 -1.60 -10.86
C GLU A 18 5.24 -2.14 -10.88
N GLU A 19 5.03 -3.38 -11.29
CA GLU A 19 3.70 -4.01 -11.31
C GLU A 19 3.21 -4.26 -9.88
N ILE A 20 4.07 -4.86 -9.04
CA ILE A 20 3.76 -5.09 -7.62
C ILE A 20 3.56 -3.73 -6.93
N ARG A 21 4.38 -2.73 -7.26
CA ARG A 21 4.23 -1.37 -6.74
C ARG A 21 2.88 -0.75 -7.08
N ALA A 22 2.48 -0.82 -8.35
CA ALA A 22 1.21 -0.27 -8.81
C ALA A 22 0.02 -0.97 -8.13
N TRP A 23 0.08 -2.29 -7.99
CA TRP A 23 -0.96 -3.02 -7.28
C TRP A 23 -1.01 -2.66 -5.79
N ALA A 24 0.13 -2.60 -5.12
CA ALA A 24 0.21 -2.21 -3.71
C ALA A 24 -0.33 -0.80 -3.47
N GLU A 25 -0.07 0.13 -4.40
CA GLU A 25 -0.61 1.49 -4.35
C GLU A 25 -2.14 1.49 -4.43
N GLN A 26 -2.73 0.75 -5.36
CA GLN A 26 -4.19 0.66 -5.48
C GLN A 26 -4.81 -0.01 -4.26
N TYR A 27 -4.25 -1.14 -3.80
CA TYR A 27 -4.72 -1.83 -2.60
C TYR A 27 -4.75 -0.90 -1.38
N LEU A 28 -3.65 -0.17 -1.14
CA LEU A 28 -3.58 0.77 -0.02
C LEU A 28 -4.51 1.98 -0.22
N LYS A 29 -4.67 2.48 -1.45
CA LYS A 29 -5.61 3.57 -1.76
C LYS A 29 -7.05 3.16 -1.45
N GLU A 30 -7.47 1.99 -1.92
CA GLU A 30 -8.81 1.44 -1.66
C GLU A 30 -9.06 1.23 -0.17
N LYS A 31 -8.09 0.65 0.53
CA LYS A 31 -8.16 0.48 1.99
C LYS A 31 -8.31 1.82 2.72
N THR A 32 -7.46 2.80 2.41
CA THR A 32 -7.54 4.14 2.99
C THR A 32 -8.85 4.86 2.64
N ARG A 33 -9.44 4.59 1.46
CA ARG A 33 -10.77 5.10 1.09
C ARG A 33 -11.86 4.48 1.95
N ALA A 34 -11.80 3.18 2.19
CA ALA A 34 -12.77 2.46 3.03
C ALA A 34 -12.71 2.92 4.51
N GLU A 35 -11.55 3.36 4.99
CA GLU A 35 -11.36 3.94 6.33
C GLU A 35 -11.88 5.38 6.45
N GLN A 36 -12.17 6.05 5.33
CA GLN A 36 -12.67 7.42 5.27
C GLN A 36 -13.95 7.52 4.42
N PRO A 37 -15.03 6.83 4.81
CA PRO A 37 -16.26 6.77 4.02
C PRO A 37 -17.02 8.10 3.98
N GLU A 38 -16.78 8.97 4.95
CA GLU A 38 -17.46 10.26 5.08
C GLU A 38 -16.79 11.39 4.27
N SER A 39 -15.56 11.17 3.78
CA SER A 39 -14.86 12.17 2.96
C SER A 39 -15.44 12.23 1.55
N SER A 40 -15.58 13.42 1.00
CA SER A 40 -15.81 13.57 -0.43
C SER A 40 -14.62 13.05 -1.26
N ASP A 41 -14.84 12.81 -2.55
CA ASP A 41 -13.76 12.37 -3.44
C ASP A 41 -12.64 13.41 -3.54
N GLU A 42 -12.97 14.71 -3.55
CA GLU A 42 -11.97 15.79 -3.60
C GLU A 42 -11.11 15.83 -2.34
N GLU A 43 -11.73 15.71 -1.16
CA GLU A 43 -11.03 15.67 0.12
C GLU A 43 -10.13 14.44 0.22
N PHE A 44 -10.63 13.28 -0.24
CA PHE A 44 -9.86 12.05 -0.26
C PHE A 44 -8.66 12.12 -1.20
N GLU A 45 -8.83 12.61 -2.43
CA GLU A 45 -7.72 12.74 -3.39
C GLU A 45 -6.67 13.73 -2.89
N LYS A 46 -7.09 14.82 -2.23
CA LYS A 46 -6.17 15.73 -1.55
C LYS A 46 -5.42 15.01 -0.43
N TYR A 47 -6.12 14.32 0.46
CA TYR A 47 -5.51 13.55 1.54
C TYR A 47 -4.49 12.53 1.01
N TRP A 48 -4.88 11.75 -0.01
CA TRP A 48 -4.06 10.72 -0.64
C TRP A 48 -2.80 11.32 -1.24
N LYS A 49 -2.91 12.44 -1.98
CA LYS A 49 -1.75 13.12 -2.57
C LYS A 49 -0.67 13.48 -1.55
N TYR A 50 -1.06 13.88 -0.33
CA TYR A 50 -0.10 14.27 0.71
C TYR A 50 0.42 13.09 1.54
N HIS A 51 -0.42 12.10 1.85
CA HIS A 51 -0.07 11.02 2.77
C HIS A 51 0.40 9.74 2.07
N LYS A 52 0.20 9.62 0.74
CA LYS A 52 0.62 8.44 -0.05
C LYS A 52 2.04 7.96 0.27
N PRO A 53 3.09 8.80 0.35
CA PRO A 53 4.44 8.31 0.64
C PRO A 53 4.55 7.59 1.99
N GLU A 54 3.86 8.11 3.01
CA GLU A 54 3.86 7.55 4.36
C GLU A 54 2.99 6.30 4.44
N ILE A 55 1.82 6.31 3.81
CA ILE A 55 0.93 5.15 3.72
C ILE A 55 1.62 4.00 2.97
N MET A 56 2.26 4.27 1.83
CA MET A 56 3.04 3.29 1.08
C MET A 56 4.22 2.74 1.91
N HIS A 57 4.83 3.58 2.75
CA HIS A 57 5.89 3.13 3.65
C HIS A 57 5.34 2.21 4.74
N ALA A 58 4.36 2.67 5.52
CA ALA A 58 3.81 1.93 6.64
C ALA A 58 3.08 0.65 6.21
N GLY A 59 2.36 0.71 5.08
CA GLY A 59 1.58 -0.37 4.51
C GLY A 59 2.36 -1.32 3.61
N ALA A 60 3.66 -1.09 3.36
CA ALA A 60 4.45 -1.89 2.40
C ALA A 60 4.39 -3.40 2.68
N ALA A 61 4.58 -3.79 3.94
CA ALA A 61 4.58 -5.21 4.32
C ALA A 61 3.20 -5.84 4.16
N GLU A 62 2.14 -5.12 4.54
CA GLU A 62 0.77 -5.58 4.40
C GLU A 62 0.39 -5.76 2.92
N ALA A 63 0.64 -4.74 2.10
CA ALA A 63 0.35 -4.79 0.67
C ALA A 63 1.11 -5.95 -0.02
N MET A 64 2.37 -6.18 0.35
CA MET A 64 3.13 -7.34 -0.15
C MET A 64 2.54 -8.68 0.27
N GLN A 65 2.00 -8.79 1.48
CA GLN A 65 1.34 -10.01 1.94
C GLN A 65 0.03 -10.23 1.18
N ALA A 66 -0.79 -9.19 1.01
CA ALA A 66 -2.04 -9.25 0.27
C ALA A 66 -1.82 -9.62 -1.21
N PHE A 67 -0.78 -9.06 -1.85
CA PHE A 67 -0.40 -9.43 -3.22
C PHE A 67 -0.07 -10.91 -3.34
N LYS A 68 0.75 -11.43 -2.41
CA LYS A 68 1.13 -12.85 -2.38
C LYS A 68 -0.04 -13.79 -2.05
N GLN A 69 -1.06 -13.30 -1.36
CA GLN A 69 -2.27 -14.08 -1.09
C GLN A 69 -3.13 -14.15 -2.36
N ARG A 70 -3.36 -13.00 -3.01
CA ARG A 70 -4.07 -12.91 -4.30
C ARG A 70 -3.48 -13.86 -5.35
N ASP A 71 -2.16 -13.86 -5.52
CA ASP A 71 -1.48 -14.74 -6.49
C ASP A 71 -1.55 -16.23 -6.15
N ARG A 72 -1.86 -16.58 -4.90
CA ARG A 72 -2.08 -17.98 -4.50
C ARG A 72 -3.54 -18.42 -4.66
N GLU A 73 -4.46 -17.47 -4.72
CA GLU A 73 -5.90 -17.70 -4.85
C GLU A 73 -6.39 -17.61 -6.31
N ASN A 74 -5.56 -17.09 -7.22
CA ASN A 74 -5.75 -17.11 -8.68
C ASN A 74 -5.09 -18.33 -9.32
#